data_AF-A0A970ATM7-F1
#
_entry.id   AF-A0A970ATM7-F1
#
_cell.length_a   1.000
_cell.length_b   1.000
_cell.length_c   1.000
_cell.angle_alpha   90.00
_cell.angle_beta   90.00
_cell.angle_gamma   90.00
#
_symmetry.space_group_name_H-M   'P 1'
#
loop_
_entity.id
_entity.type
_entity.pdbx_description
1 polymer ?
#
loop_
_entity_poly.entity_id
_entity_poly.type
_entity_poly.pdbx_seq_one_letter_code
_entity_poly.pdbx_strand_id
1 'polypeptide(L)'
;GSCSQASPPAAQGARRRFLADLAPVQATLVFYESPKRLRSLLADMAVALGPERDAVICRELTKRFEEVSRGTIAALAMQYGEREVKGEVVVLVDRAVPAVAGPETVEAALETALQSMSVKDAASFVSQTLKVPRKMVYQIALDLGRTAPDA
;
A
#
# COMPACT_ATOMS: atom_id res chain seq x y z
N GLY A 1 -2.59 1.85 -17.10
CA GLY A 1 -2.49 2.43 -15.75
C GLY A 1 -2.81 3.90 -15.86
N SER A 2 -3.81 4.39 -15.13
CA SER A 2 -3.98 5.83 -14.94
C SER A 2 -2.86 6.34 -14.04
N CYS A 3 -2.44 7.60 -14.20
CA CYS A 3 -1.48 8.27 -13.32
C CYS A 3 -2.16 9.53 -12.81
N SER A 4 -2.31 9.69 -11.50
CA SER A 4 -2.88 10.90 -10.90
C SER A 4 -1.74 11.81 -10.43
N GLN A 5 -1.62 12.98 -11.06
CA GLN A 5 -0.72 14.04 -10.61
C GLN A 5 -1.40 14.86 -9.53
N ALA A 6 -0.74 15.10 -8.39
CA ALA A 6 -1.36 15.86 -7.32
C ALA A 6 -0.33 16.61 -6.45
N SER A 7 -0.66 17.85 -6.06
CA SER A 7 0.17 18.67 -5.18
C SER A 7 -0.33 18.55 -3.72
N PRO A 8 0.48 18.05 -2.77
CA PRO A 8 0.04 17.87 -1.39
C PRO A 8 -0.25 19.20 -0.66
N PRO A 9 -1.37 19.32 0.09
CA PRO A 9 -1.66 20.51 0.89
C PRO A 9 -0.55 20.88 1.90
N ALA A 10 -0.37 22.18 2.15
CA ALA A 10 0.67 22.68 3.06
C ALA A 10 0.39 22.32 4.53
N ALA A 11 -0.87 22.41 4.97
CA ALA A 11 -1.28 22.07 6.33
C ALA A 11 -1.19 20.55 6.55
N GLN A 12 -0.55 20.13 7.65
CA GLN A 12 -0.30 18.72 7.94
C GLN A 12 -1.58 17.88 8.00
N GLY A 13 -2.61 18.33 8.73
CA GLY A 13 -3.88 17.59 8.83
C GLY A 13 -4.56 17.39 7.48
N ALA A 14 -4.62 18.45 6.66
CA ALA A 14 -5.17 18.38 5.30
C ALA A 14 -4.34 17.46 4.40
N ARG A 15 -3.01 17.51 4.52
CA ARG A 15 -2.11 16.64 3.76
C ARG A 15 -2.30 15.16 4.11
N ARG A 16 -2.38 14.83 5.39
CA ARG A 16 -2.61 13.43 5.84
C ARG A 16 -3.93 12.88 5.32
N ARG A 17 -5.00 13.67 5.40
CA ARG A 17 -6.31 13.27 4.86
C ARG A 17 -6.24 13.03 3.35
N PHE A 18 -5.66 13.99 2.62
CA PHE A 18 -5.43 13.87 1.19
C PHE A 18 -4.60 12.62 0.81
N LEU A 19 -3.54 12.31 1.55
CA LEU A 19 -2.74 11.10 1.31
C LEU A 19 -3.51 9.83 1.64
N ALA A 20 -4.31 9.82 2.71
CA ALA A 20 -5.14 8.66 3.08
C ALA A 20 -6.17 8.33 1.99
N ASP A 21 -6.77 9.35 1.36
CA ASP A 21 -7.70 9.17 0.25
C ASP A 21 -7.01 8.53 -0.99
N LEU A 22 -5.69 8.70 -1.12
CA LEU A 22 -4.87 8.11 -2.18
C LEU A 22 -4.29 6.73 -1.82
N ALA A 23 -4.35 6.33 -0.55
CA ALA A 23 -3.81 5.05 -0.09
C ALA A 23 -4.33 3.84 -0.90
N PRO A 24 -5.63 3.70 -1.23
CA PRO A 24 -6.15 2.55 -1.96
C PRO A 24 -5.97 2.62 -3.49
N VAL A 25 -5.42 3.72 -4.01
CA VAL A 25 -5.33 3.94 -5.46
C VAL A 25 -4.42 2.92 -6.13
N GLN A 26 -4.98 2.18 -7.08
CA GLN A 26 -4.31 1.12 -7.87
C GLN A 26 -3.54 1.68 -9.08
N ALA A 27 -2.84 2.79 -8.86
CA ALA A 27 -2.07 3.52 -9.85
C ALA A 27 -0.84 4.15 -9.20
N THR A 28 0.21 4.36 -10.00
CA THR A 28 1.37 5.16 -9.55
C THR A 28 0.90 6.58 -9.25
N LEU A 29 1.25 7.06 -8.06
CA LEU A 29 0.98 8.41 -7.61
C LEU A 29 2.19 9.28 -7.91
N VAL A 30 1.97 10.50 -8.40
CA VAL A 30 3.06 11.44 -8.71
C VAL A 30 2.81 12.75 -7.96
N PHE A 31 3.79 13.13 -7.15
CA PHE A 31 3.76 14.34 -6.34
C PHE A 31 4.91 15.26 -6.71
N TYR A 32 4.60 16.53 -6.93
CA TYR A 32 5.60 17.59 -7.03
C TYR A 32 5.73 18.25 -5.67
N GLU A 33 6.96 18.41 -5.17
CA GLU A 33 7.18 18.99 -3.86
C GLU A 33 8.43 19.86 -3.80
N SER A 34 8.37 20.88 -2.94
CA SER A 34 9.53 21.71 -2.61
C SER A 34 10.52 20.92 -1.73
N PRO A 35 11.83 21.13 -1.89
CA PRO A 35 12.84 20.47 -1.05
C PRO A 35 12.62 20.65 0.45
N LYS A 36 12.16 21.84 0.86
CA LYS A 36 11.90 22.20 2.26
C LYS A 36 10.78 21.35 2.89
N ARG A 37 9.85 20.84 2.07
CA ARG A 37 8.71 20.05 2.51
C ARG A 37 8.88 18.55 2.26
N LEU A 38 9.92 18.12 1.55
CA LEU A 38 10.14 16.71 1.23
C LEU A 38 10.17 15.83 2.49
N ARG A 39 10.90 16.25 3.53
CA ARG A 39 11.00 15.50 4.79
C ARG A 39 9.64 15.30 5.45
N SER A 40 8.85 16.36 5.58
CA SER A 40 7.53 16.27 6.22
C SER A 40 6.51 15.54 5.34
N LEU A 41 6.63 15.65 4.02
CA LEU A 41 5.85 14.86 3.08
C LEU A 41 6.13 13.35 3.23
N LEU A 42 7.40 12.93 3.22
CA LEU A 42 7.78 11.52 3.37
C LEU A 42 7.34 10.93 4.71
N ALA A 43 7.44 11.71 5.78
CA ALA A 43 6.94 11.29 7.10
C ALA A 43 5.42 11.08 7.10
N ASP A 44 4.65 12.00 6.51
CA ASP A 44 3.20 11.84 6.42
C ASP A 44 2.79 10.74 5.43
N MET A 45 3.56 10.51 4.37
CA MET A 45 3.38 9.39 3.44
C MET A 45 3.60 8.05 4.12
N ALA A 46 4.63 7.91 4.96
CA ALA A 46 4.86 6.66 5.70
C ALA A 46 3.66 6.30 6.58
N VAL A 47 3.05 7.30 7.22
CA VAL A 47 1.85 7.12 8.05
C VAL A 47 0.61 6.79 7.22
N ALA A 48 0.39 7.51 6.11
CA ALA A 48 -0.87 7.40 5.36
C ALA A 48 -0.88 6.31 4.29
N LEU A 49 0.26 6.07 3.61
CA LEU A 49 0.40 5.15 2.49
C LEU A 49 1.08 3.83 2.88
N GLY A 50 1.67 3.77 4.08
CA GLY A 50 2.44 2.65 4.60
C GLY A 50 3.95 2.81 4.37
N PRO A 51 4.80 2.46 5.36
CA PRO A 51 6.25 2.67 5.29
C PRO A 51 6.95 1.81 4.23
N GLU A 52 6.42 0.60 3.97
CA GLU A 52 7.01 -0.41 3.08
C GLU A 52 6.64 -0.21 1.60
N ARG A 53 5.78 0.76 1.28
CA ARG A 53 5.38 1.01 -0.10
C ARG A 53 6.55 1.56 -0.89
N ASP A 54 6.79 1.02 -2.07
CA ASP A 54 7.88 1.46 -2.94
C ASP A 54 7.65 2.87 -3.46
N ALA A 55 8.72 3.65 -3.50
CA ALA A 55 8.74 5.01 -4.01
C ALA A 55 10.06 5.34 -4.72
N VAL A 56 10.02 6.40 -5.52
CA VAL A 56 11.15 6.97 -6.24
C VAL A 56 11.15 8.48 -6.04
N ILE A 57 12.31 9.04 -5.72
CA ILE A 57 12.51 10.48 -5.65
C ILE A 57 13.43 10.88 -6.80
N CYS A 58 12.91 11.70 -7.70
CA CYS A 58 13.65 12.31 -8.79
C CYS A 58 13.91 13.78 -8.45
N ARG A 59 15.16 14.21 -8.60
CA ARG A 59 15.57 15.59 -8.38
C ARG A 59 16.14 16.17 -9.65
N GLU A 60 15.61 17.31 -10.08
CA GLU A 60 16.17 18.08 -11.17
C GLU A 60 16.85 19.34 -10.60
N LEU A 61 18.18 19.34 -10.62
CA LEU A 61 19.01 20.48 -10.22
C LEU A 61 19.40 21.33 -11.45
N THR A 62 19.79 20.66 -12.54
CA THR A 62 20.04 21.15 -13.91
C THR A 62 20.03 19.94 -14.86
N LYS A 63 19.92 20.14 -16.19
CA LYS A 63 19.97 19.08 -17.24
C LYS A 63 21.17 18.09 -17.17
N ARG A 64 22.13 18.28 -16.27
CA ARG A 64 23.37 17.48 -16.14
C ARG A 64 23.54 16.79 -14.79
N PHE A 65 22.68 17.06 -13.80
CA PHE A 65 22.78 16.52 -12.44
C PHE A 65 21.40 16.06 -11.94
N GLU A 66 20.83 15.09 -12.66
CA GLU A 66 19.65 14.36 -12.21
C GLU A 66 20.06 13.32 -11.16
N GLU A 67 19.34 13.27 -10.05
CA GLU A 67 19.51 12.24 -9.03
C GLU A 67 18.20 11.47 -8.88
N VAL A 68 18.29 10.14 -8.91
CA VAL A 68 17.15 9.23 -8.71
C VAL A 68 17.45 8.33 -7.52
N SER A 69 16.65 8.44 -6.47
CA SER A 69 16.70 7.55 -5.30
C SER A 69 15.48 6.63 -5.31
N ARG A 70 15.68 5.33 -5.06
CA ARG A 70 14.62 4.31 -5.06
C ARG A 70 14.66 3.53 -3.75
N GLY A 71 13.50 3.17 -3.24
CA GLY A 71 13.37 2.34 -2.04
C GLY A 71 11.97 2.45 -1.45
N THR A 72 11.78 1.87 -0.26
CA THR A 72 10.54 2.05 0.49
C THR A 72 10.42 3.50 0.97
N ILE A 73 9.19 3.96 1.21
CA ILE A 73 8.94 5.29 1.77
C ILE A 73 9.74 5.49 3.06
N ALA A 74 9.84 4.48 3.92
CA ALA A 74 10.64 4.54 5.14
C ALA A 74 12.14 4.73 4.87
N ALA A 75 12.72 3.95 3.96
CA ALA A 75 14.13 4.06 3.60
C ALA A 75 14.46 5.45 3.03
N LEU A 76 13.58 5.97 2.17
CA LEU A 76 13.73 7.31 1.60
C LEU A 76 13.53 8.40 2.66
N ALA A 77 12.59 8.24 3.58
CA ALA A 77 12.39 9.17 4.69
C ALA A 77 13.64 9.27 5.58
N MET A 78 14.31 8.15 5.83
CA MET A 78 15.60 8.13 6.54
C MET A 78 16.70 8.82 5.74
N GLN A 79 16.86 8.46 4.46
CA GLN A 79 17.90 9.02 3.57
C GLN A 79 17.78 10.55 3.42
N TYR A 80 16.55 11.07 3.37
CA TYR A 80 16.27 12.49 3.18
C TYR A 80 15.94 13.24 4.48
N GLY A 81 16.04 12.58 5.64
CA GLY A 81 15.71 13.16 6.94
C GLY A 81 16.62 14.33 7.35
N GLU A 82 17.90 14.25 7.03
CA GLU A 82 18.91 15.26 7.41
C GLU A 82 19.59 15.91 6.19
N ARG A 83 19.26 15.44 5.00
CA ARG A 83 19.90 15.89 3.77
C ARG A 83 19.29 17.21 3.29
N GLU A 84 20.15 18.21 3.07
CA GLU A 84 19.73 19.40 2.34
C GLU A 84 19.49 19.08 0.87
N VAL A 85 18.25 19.22 0.45
CA VAL A 85 17.80 19.04 -0.93
C VAL A 85 17.65 20.43 -1.57
N LYS A 86 18.10 20.55 -2.81
CA LYS A 86 17.92 21.71 -3.69
C LYS A 86 17.28 21.25 -5.01
N GLY A 87 16.62 22.16 -5.71
CA GLY A 87 15.93 21.91 -6.99
C GLY A 87 14.45 21.59 -6.81
N GLU A 88 13.77 21.25 -7.90
CA GLU A 88 12.42 20.68 -7.81
C GLU A 88 12.50 19.18 -7.53
N VAL A 89 11.54 18.67 -6.76
CA VAL A 89 11.49 17.25 -6.39
C VAL A 89 10.21 16.63 -6.90
N VAL A 90 10.34 15.51 -7.60
CA VAL A 90 9.23 14.65 -7.98
C VAL A 90 9.30 13.37 -7.18
N VAL A 91 8.23 13.06 -6.45
CA VAL A 91 8.08 11.81 -5.71
C VAL A 91 7.06 10.95 -6.43
N LEU A 92 7.49 9.77 -6.88
CA LEU A 92 6.62 8.74 -7.42
C LEU A 92 6.40 7.69 -6.35
N VAL A 93 5.16 7.30 -6.11
CA VAL A 93 4.82 6.22 -5.18
C VAL A 93 4.11 5.13 -5.97
N ASP A 94 4.51 3.87 -5.81
CA ASP A 94 3.88 2.75 -6.52
C ASP A 94 2.39 2.65 -6.15
N ARG A 95 1.63 1.84 -6.88
CA ARG A 95 0.22 1.54 -6.60
C ARG A 95 0.01 0.95 -5.21
N ALA A 96 -1.23 0.99 -4.72
CA ALA A 96 -1.59 0.33 -3.48
C ALA A 96 -1.28 -1.17 -3.61
N VAL A 97 -0.47 -1.71 -2.71
CA VAL A 97 -0.31 -3.17 -2.61
C VAL A 97 -1.70 -3.72 -2.31
N PRO A 98 -2.24 -4.63 -3.13
CA PRO A 98 -3.51 -5.26 -2.83
C PRO A 98 -3.39 -5.85 -1.42
N ALA A 99 -4.27 -5.42 -0.51
CA ALA A 99 -4.36 -6.03 0.79
C ALA A 99 -4.71 -7.50 0.56
N VAL A 100 -3.71 -8.38 0.63
CA VAL A 100 -3.93 -9.82 0.67
C VAL A 100 -4.65 -10.03 1.99
N ALA A 101 -5.89 -10.51 1.93
CA ALA A 101 -6.63 -10.82 3.14
C ALA A 101 -5.78 -11.76 4.00
N GLY A 102 -5.50 -11.33 5.23
CA GLY A 102 -4.73 -12.13 6.18
C GLY A 102 -5.46 -13.43 6.53
N PRO A 103 -4.77 -14.42 7.11
CA PRO A 103 -5.35 -15.70 7.47
C PRO A 103 -6.65 -15.56 8.27
N GLU A 104 -6.69 -14.66 9.26
CA GLU A 104 -7.88 -14.40 10.08
C GLU A 104 -9.08 -13.90 9.26
N THR A 105 -8.85 -13.04 8.26
CA THR A 105 -9.92 -12.54 7.37
C THR A 105 -10.43 -13.66 6.47
N VAL A 106 -9.54 -14.54 6.02
CA VAL A 106 -9.90 -15.71 5.20
C VAL A 106 -10.70 -16.72 6.03
N GLU A 107 -10.31 -16.96 7.28
CA GLU A 107 -11.00 -17.85 8.23
C GLU A 107 -12.42 -17.36 8.54
N ALA A 108 -12.59 -16.10 8.95
CA ALA A 108 -13.92 -15.54 9.25
C ALA A 108 -14.86 -15.58 8.03
N ALA A 109 -14.33 -15.32 6.83
CA ALA A 109 -15.10 -15.42 5.59
C ALA A 109 -15.46 -16.88 5.25
N LEU A 110 -14.57 -17.83 5.54
CA LEU A 110 -14.83 -19.27 5.37
C LEU A 110 -15.90 -19.76 6.33
N GLU A 111 -15.84 -19.41 7.62
CA GLU A 111 -16.85 -19.79 8.61
C GLU A 111 -18.25 -19.36 8.17
N THR A 112 -18.39 -18.14 7.66
CA THR A 112 -19.67 -17.63 7.15
C THR A 112 -20.12 -18.38 5.90
N ALA A 113 -19.22 -18.59 4.93
CA ALA A 113 -19.58 -19.26 3.67
C ALA A 113 -19.95 -20.74 3.87
N LEU A 114 -19.29 -21.42 4.79
CA LEU A 114 -19.54 -22.83 5.11
C LEU A 114 -20.92 -23.09 5.74
N GLN A 115 -21.62 -22.05 6.20
CA GLN A 115 -23.01 -22.19 6.70
C GLN A 115 -24.01 -22.56 5.60
N SER A 116 -23.72 -22.23 4.34
CA SER A 116 -24.66 -22.40 3.22
C SER A 116 -24.04 -23.01 1.96
N MET A 117 -22.72 -23.20 1.92
CA MET A 117 -21.99 -23.69 0.76
C MET A 117 -21.15 -24.92 1.11
N SER A 118 -20.89 -25.77 0.12
CA SER A 118 -19.91 -26.86 0.27
C SER A 118 -18.51 -26.29 0.52
N VAL A 119 -17.62 -27.07 1.14
CA VAL A 119 -16.20 -26.67 1.36
C VAL A 119 -15.53 -26.21 0.06
N LYS A 120 -15.84 -26.88 -1.05
CA LYS A 120 -15.30 -26.56 -2.37
C LYS A 120 -15.83 -25.21 -2.88
N ASP A 121 -17.11 -24.93 -2.68
CA ASP A 121 -17.74 -23.71 -3.18
C ASP A 121 -17.41 -22.51 -2.27
N ALA A 122 -17.40 -22.71 -0.95
CA ALA A 122 -16.93 -21.73 0.03
C ALA A 122 -15.48 -21.31 -0.25
N ALA A 123 -14.57 -22.27 -0.47
CA ALA A 123 -13.19 -21.94 -0.82
C ALA A 123 -13.07 -21.21 -2.17
N SER A 124 -13.96 -21.50 -3.13
CA SER A 124 -14.04 -20.76 -4.39
C SER A 124 -14.48 -19.32 -4.18
N PHE A 125 -15.56 -19.15 -3.42
CA PHE A 125 -16.19 -17.88 -3.14
C PHE A 125 -15.24 -16.96 -2.38
N VAL A 126 -14.64 -17.44 -1.28
CA VAL A 126 -13.71 -16.66 -0.46
C VAL A 126 -12.44 -16.31 -1.24
N SER A 127 -11.90 -17.25 -2.04
CA SER A 127 -10.74 -16.99 -2.90
C SER A 127 -11.00 -15.86 -3.90
N GLN A 128 -12.18 -15.84 -4.52
CA GLN A 128 -12.55 -14.80 -5.49
C GLN A 128 -12.82 -13.46 -4.81
N THR A 129 -13.58 -13.46 -3.71
CA THR A 129 -13.96 -12.27 -2.96
C THR A 129 -12.75 -11.57 -2.34
N LEU A 130 -11.83 -12.34 -1.74
CA LEU A 130 -10.66 -11.81 -1.06
C LEU A 130 -9.38 -11.78 -1.92
N LYS A 131 -9.48 -12.25 -3.18
CA LYS A 131 -8.36 -12.34 -4.14
C LYS A 131 -7.13 -13.07 -3.58
N VAL A 132 -7.36 -14.11 -2.80
CA VAL A 132 -6.31 -14.98 -2.23
C VAL A 132 -6.24 -16.32 -2.96
N PRO A 133 -5.09 -17.02 -2.99
CA PRO A 133 -4.95 -18.27 -3.72
C PRO A 133 -5.93 -19.35 -3.21
N ARG A 134 -6.72 -19.93 -4.11
CA ARG A 134 -7.70 -20.98 -3.78
C ARG A 134 -7.10 -22.13 -2.99
N LYS A 135 -5.86 -22.53 -3.31
CA LYS A 135 -5.14 -23.62 -2.61
C LYS A 135 -4.95 -23.31 -1.12
N MET A 136 -4.60 -22.06 -0.79
CA MET A 136 -4.44 -21.60 0.59
C MET A 136 -5.78 -21.63 1.33
N VAL A 137 -6.82 -21.06 0.73
CA VAL A 137 -8.18 -21.03 1.30
C VAL A 137 -8.72 -22.44 1.54
N TYR A 138 -8.52 -23.35 0.59
CA TYR A 138 -8.99 -24.72 0.72
C TYR A 138 -8.26 -25.48 1.84
N GLN A 139 -6.96 -25.23 2.03
CA GLN A 139 -6.20 -25.83 3.13
C GLN A 139 -6.72 -25.35 4.49
N ILE A 140 -6.93 -24.03 4.63
CA ILE A 140 -7.51 -23.43 5.85
C ILE A 140 -8.91 -24.01 6.13
N ALA A 141 -9.75 -24.19 5.11
CA ALA A 141 -11.07 -24.79 5.26
C ALA A 141 -11.02 -26.26 5.72
N LEU A 142 -10.03 -27.03 5.28
CA LEU A 142 -9.82 -28.41 5.74
C LEU A 142 -9.31 -28.47 7.19
N ASP A 143 -8.51 -27.48 7.60
CA ASP A 143 -7.98 -27.42 8.96
C ASP A 143 -9.08 -27.01 9.96
N LEU A 144 -9.98 -26.08 9.58
CA LEU A 144 -11.22 -25.73 10.29
C LEU A 144 -12.16 -26.94 10.47
N GLY A 145 -12.27 -27.79 9.45
CA GLY A 145 -13.10 -29.00 9.50
C GLY A 145 -12.56 -30.10 10.42
N ARG A 146 -11.28 -30.06 10.82
CA ARG A 146 -10.67 -31.02 11.75
C ARG A 146 -10.74 -30.59 13.21
N THR A 147 -10.97 -29.31 13.46
CA THR A 147 -11.04 -28.74 14.82
C THR A 147 -12.48 -28.60 15.35
N ALA A 148 -13.50 -28.85 14.53
CA ALA A 148 -14.85 -29.07 15.02
C ALA A 148 -14.85 -30.37 15.85
N PRO A 149 -15.14 -30.32 17.17
CA PRO A 149 -15.25 -31.54 17.94
C PRO A 149 -16.39 -32.37 17.34
N ASP A 150 -16.09 -33.62 16.98
CA ASP A 150 -17.10 -34.61 16.61
C ASP A 150 -18.19 -34.61 17.69
N ALA A 151 -19.38 -34.14 17.31
CA ALA A 151 -20.56 -34.13 18.16
C ALA A 151 -21.13 -35.54 18.35
#